data_AF-A0A6S7J0L7-F1
#
_entry.id   AF-A0A6S7J0L7-F1
#
_cell.length_a   1.000
_cell.length_b   1.000
_cell.length_c   1.000
_cell.angle_alpha   90.00
_cell.angle_beta   90.00
_cell.angle_gamma   90.00
#
_symmetry.space_group_name_H-M   'P 1'
#
loop_
_entity.id
_entity.type
_entity.pdbx_description
1 polymer ?
#
loop_
_entity_poly.entity_id
_entity_poly.type
_entity_poly.pdbx_seq_one_letter_code
_entity_poly.pdbx_strand_id
1 'polypeptide(L)'
;MVSLGDEEWKKRLNDSGYKNWLKVSLALIESKEALHDFTENVIVVLHNDIKTRLGSGKCTTPSACNMRKGGGITGKSPPCPSCAQWVIEIKKQSNGQLQWKNADPTKWHNLPWEIAKCFMNAQGAKATAAANTGPDTTDLSGMLNILVNCKEITLKHLKDKKLPKDVRKVRNDLMHCATMSFSDAEMQGMVDKVIALLEDYKELKHLKICQDKVKLIKSLRDNEFELKTKDEHVCIETVLESHALAAESGDEVDKSMISKLRQFIKENKDLERKFDDKVNKIDEKLTNMKHKYDAEISRVDIDLGELKGRIEFLEKKLASGQSFPSDNPASKDMRSSHFTKVL
;
A
#
# COMPACT_ATOMS: atom_id res chain seq x y z
N MET A 1 37.51 3.63 29.29
CA MET A 1 37.24 4.28 27.99
C MET A 1 35.83 3.90 27.58
N VAL A 2 34.87 4.82 27.72
CA VAL A 2 33.55 4.66 27.10
C VAL A 2 33.77 4.76 25.59
N SER A 3 33.28 3.77 24.85
CA SER A 3 33.41 3.74 23.39
C SER A 3 32.81 5.01 22.82
N LEU A 4 33.50 5.69 21.90
CA LEU A 4 33.01 6.90 21.23
C LEU A 4 31.64 6.70 20.56
N GLY A 5 31.23 5.45 20.28
CA GLY A 5 29.90 5.12 19.78
C GLY A 5 28.78 5.09 20.83
N ASP A 6 29.08 5.00 22.13
CA ASP A 6 28.06 4.89 23.19
C ASP A 6 27.42 6.23 23.57
N GLU A 7 28.03 7.36 23.20
CA GLU A 7 27.51 8.70 23.47
C GLU A 7 26.74 9.29 22.28
N GLU A 8 27.01 8.81 21.06
CA GLU A 8 26.44 9.34 19.83
C GLU A 8 24.94 9.00 19.70
N TRP A 9 24.56 7.75 19.92
CA TRP A 9 23.15 7.34 19.91
C TRP A 9 22.36 8.00 21.06
N LYS A 10 22.96 8.19 22.23
CA LYS A 10 22.31 8.87 23.36
C LYS A 10 22.00 10.32 23.01
N LYS A 11 22.94 11.03 22.38
CA LYS A 11 22.71 12.41 21.95
C LYS A 11 21.59 12.48 20.92
N ARG A 12 21.60 11.57 19.93
CA ARG A 12 20.57 11.47 18.89
C ARG A 12 19.18 11.18 19.46
N LEU A 13 19.04 10.22 20.36
CA LEU A 13 17.76 9.88 21.00
C LEU A 13 17.26 10.95 21.98
N ASN A 14 18.12 11.90 22.38
CA ASN A 14 17.75 13.05 23.18
C ASN A 14 17.48 14.33 22.37
N ASP A 15 17.66 14.29 21.04
CA ASP A 15 17.16 15.36 20.17
C ASP A 15 15.63 15.37 20.22
N SER A 16 15.03 16.50 20.63
CA SER A 16 13.58 16.57 20.90
C SER A 16 12.75 16.29 19.65
N GLY A 17 13.16 16.84 18.51
CA GLY A 17 12.50 16.68 17.23
C GLY A 17 12.49 15.23 16.76
N TYR A 18 13.68 14.61 16.75
CA TYR A 18 13.83 13.21 16.36
C TYR A 18 13.16 12.25 17.34
N LYS A 19 13.27 12.50 18.64
CA LYS A 19 12.55 11.75 19.68
C LYS A 19 11.05 11.76 19.45
N ASN A 20 10.50 12.90 19.05
CA ASN A 20 9.08 13.05 18.73
C ASN A 20 8.68 12.29 17.47
N TRP A 21 9.51 12.31 16.42
CA TRP A 21 9.30 11.49 15.23
C TRP A 21 9.27 9.98 15.57
N LEU A 22 10.19 9.51 16.42
CA LEU A 22 10.19 8.13 16.91
C LEU A 22 8.93 7.77 17.70
N LYS A 23 8.45 8.65 18.58
CA LYS A 23 7.21 8.41 19.35
C LYS A 23 5.98 8.27 18.44
N VAL A 24 5.85 9.12 17.42
CA VAL A 24 4.75 9.01 16.44
C VAL A 24 4.86 7.69 15.67
N SER A 25 6.06 7.30 15.26
CA SER A 25 6.32 6.03 14.58
C SER A 25 5.93 4.83 15.45
N LEU A 26 6.39 4.79 16.70
CA LEU A 26 6.01 3.75 17.67
C LEU A 26 4.49 3.74 17.89
N ALA A 27 3.86 4.89 18.07
CA ALA A 27 2.40 4.94 18.26
C ALA A 27 1.64 4.29 17.10
N LEU A 28 2.08 4.51 15.85
CA LEU A 28 1.51 3.85 14.67
C LEU A 28 1.77 2.35 14.67
N ILE A 29 2.99 1.91 15.01
CA ILE A 29 3.35 0.49 15.09
C ILE A 29 2.48 -0.23 16.14
N GLU A 30 2.37 0.33 17.33
CA GLU A 30 1.54 -0.22 18.41
C GLU A 30 0.05 -0.22 18.02
N SER A 31 -0.41 0.79 17.27
CA SER A 31 -1.78 0.83 16.76
C SER A 31 -2.07 -0.28 15.75
N LYS A 32 -1.10 -0.65 14.91
CA LYS A 32 -1.23 -1.76 13.97
C LYS A 32 -1.51 -3.06 14.72
N GLU A 33 -0.72 -3.34 15.75
CA GLU A 33 -0.91 -4.55 16.58
C GLU A 33 -2.27 -4.53 17.29
N ALA A 34 -2.69 -3.38 17.83
CA ALA A 34 -4.00 -3.26 18.47
C ALA A 34 -5.18 -3.51 17.50
N LEU A 35 -5.01 -3.16 16.22
CA LEU A 35 -6.04 -3.34 15.19
C LEU A 35 -6.09 -4.75 14.59
N HIS A 36 -5.10 -5.59 14.88
CA HIS A 36 -4.90 -6.91 14.24
C HIS A 36 -6.13 -7.81 14.38
N ASP A 37 -6.45 -8.19 15.62
CA ASP A 37 -7.53 -9.13 15.92
C ASP A 37 -8.90 -8.58 15.57
N PHE A 38 -9.09 -7.27 15.70
CA PHE A 38 -10.34 -6.63 15.31
C PHE A 38 -10.56 -6.70 13.80
N THR A 39 -9.55 -6.34 13.02
CA THR A 39 -9.66 -6.37 11.55
C THR A 39 -9.89 -7.79 11.07
N GLU A 40 -9.19 -8.78 11.65
CA GLU A 40 -9.45 -10.20 11.38
C GLU A 40 -10.92 -10.55 11.62
N ASN A 41 -11.40 -10.29 12.84
CA ASN A 41 -12.75 -10.68 13.25
C ASN A 41 -13.82 -10.04 12.38
N VAL A 42 -13.71 -8.75 12.06
CA VAL A 42 -14.72 -8.09 11.23
C VAL A 42 -14.71 -8.64 9.80
N ILE A 43 -13.53 -8.90 9.22
CA ILE A 43 -13.41 -9.48 7.89
C ILE A 43 -13.98 -10.91 7.84
N VAL A 44 -13.70 -11.73 8.86
CA VAL A 44 -14.23 -13.09 8.98
C VAL A 44 -15.75 -13.09 9.13
N VAL A 45 -16.30 -12.24 10.00
CA VAL A 45 -17.76 -12.10 10.18
C VAL A 45 -18.41 -11.65 8.88
N LEU A 46 -17.87 -10.61 8.22
CA LEU A 46 -18.38 -10.12 6.94
C LEU A 46 -18.36 -11.21 5.87
N HIS A 47 -17.26 -11.97 5.78
CA HIS A 47 -17.11 -13.07 4.85
C HIS A 47 -18.17 -14.15 5.07
N ASN A 48 -18.34 -14.59 6.32
CA ASN A 48 -19.33 -15.60 6.68
C ASN A 48 -20.76 -15.13 6.40
N ASP A 49 -21.08 -13.87 6.68
CA ASP A 49 -22.38 -13.28 6.38
C ASP A 49 -22.70 -13.31 4.89
N ILE A 50 -21.73 -12.92 4.04
CA ILE A 50 -21.90 -13.00 2.59
C ILE A 50 -22.01 -14.46 2.16
N LYS A 51 -21.16 -15.34 2.68
CA LYS A 51 -21.13 -16.77 2.33
C LYS A 51 -22.47 -17.45 2.64
N THR A 52 -23.06 -17.19 3.80
CA THR A 52 -24.38 -17.73 4.18
C THR A 52 -25.47 -17.31 3.20
N ARG A 53 -25.43 -16.08 2.67
CA ARG A 53 -26.40 -15.63 1.66
C ARG A 53 -26.20 -16.26 0.28
N LEU A 54 -24.95 -16.59 -0.07
CA LEU A 54 -24.59 -17.12 -1.39
C LEU A 54 -24.49 -18.66 -1.45
N GLY A 55 -24.56 -19.34 -0.31
CA GLY A 55 -24.39 -20.79 -0.23
C GLY A 55 -22.97 -21.23 -0.60
N SER A 56 -22.82 -22.11 -1.59
CA SER A 56 -21.49 -22.61 -1.97
C SER A 56 -20.58 -21.49 -2.49
N GLY A 57 -21.15 -20.51 -3.22
CA GLY A 57 -20.45 -19.33 -3.73
C GLY A 57 -19.16 -19.64 -4.51
N LYS A 58 -18.94 -20.90 -4.93
CA LYS A 58 -17.66 -21.34 -5.50
C LYS A 58 -17.57 -20.88 -6.95
N CYS A 59 -16.41 -20.35 -7.34
CA CYS A 59 -16.15 -19.97 -8.73
C CYS A 59 -16.26 -21.19 -9.64
N THR A 60 -17.04 -21.08 -10.72
CA THR A 60 -17.25 -22.18 -11.69
C THR A 60 -16.26 -22.15 -12.86
N THR A 61 -15.64 -21.00 -13.12
CA THR A 61 -14.66 -20.83 -14.21
C THR A 61 -13.39 -20.11 -13.72
N PRO A 62 -12.54 -20.75 -12.90
CA PRO A 62 -11.39 -20.09 -12.28
C PRO A 62 -10.42 -19.43 -13.26
N SER A 63 -10.18 -20.06 -14.42
CA SER A 63 -9.30 -19.52 -15.46
C SER A 63 -9.80 -18.21 -16.07
N ALA A 64 -11.11 -18.04 -16.21
CA ALA A 64 -11.74 -16.84 -16.80
C ALA A 64 -12.02 -15.74 -15.76
N CYS A 65 -12.18 -16.09 -14.49
CA CYS A 65 -12.50 -15.14 -13.40
C CYS A 65 -11.26 -14.55 -12.72
N ASN A 66 -10.05 -15.00 -13.08
CA ASN A 66 -8.84 -14.48 -12.48
C ASN A 66 -8.56 -13.05 -12.98
N MET A 67 -8.78 -12.07 -12.09
CA MET A 67 -8.68 -10.62 -12.36
C MET A 67 -7.29 -10.18 -12.84
N ARG A 68 -6.25 -10.95 -12.51
CA ARG A 68 -4.85 -10.63 -12.82
C ARG A 68 -4.43 -11.09 -14.20
N LYS A 69 -5.15 -12.05 -14.80
CA LYS A 69 -4.91 -12.52 -16.19
C LYS A 69 -5.81 -11.82 -17.22
N GLY A 70 -6.35 -10.64 -16.89
CA GLY A 70 -7.23 -9.86 -17.77
C GLY A 70 -8.68 -10.35 -17.84
N GLY A 71 -9.06 -11.31 -16.99
CA GLY A 71 -10.45 -11.75 -16.80
C GLY A 71 -11.23 -10.90 -15.78
N GLY A 72 -12.55 -11.05 -15.75
CA GLY A 72 -13.42 -10.60 -14.66
C GLY A 72 -14.04 -9.20 -14.77
N ILE A 73 -14.48 -8.61 -13.64
CA ILE A 73 -15.44 -7.48 -13.53
C ILE A 73 -15.06 -6.25 -14.37
N THR A 74 -13.74 -6.01 -14.50
CA THR A 74 -13.15 -4.89 -15.24
C THR A 74 -12.35 -5.35 -16.47
N GLY A 75 -12.34 -6.65 -16.74
CA GLY A 75 -11.66 -7.29 -17.87
C GLY A 75 -12.55 -7.44 -19.10
N LYS A 76 -12.02 -8.07 -20.16
CA LYS A 76 -12.74 -8.25 -21.44
C LYS A 76 -13.85 -9.31 -21.37
N SER A 77 -13.80 -10.20 -20.38
CA SER A 77 -14.78 -11.28 -20.20
C SER A 77 -15.49 -11.14 -18.86
N PRO A 78 -16.84 -11.24 -18.82
CA PRO A 78 -17.60 -11.07 -17.59
C PRO A 78 -17.25 -12.15 -16.55
N PRO A 79 -17.39 -11.85 -15.24
CA PRO A 79 -17.23 -12.86 -14.20
C PRO A 79 -18.30 -13.96 -14.35
N CYS A 80 -17.99 -15.17 -13.89
CA CYS A 80 -19.00 -16.24 -13.81
C CYS A 80 -20.15 -15.84 -12.87
N PRO A 81 -21.34 -16.46 -12.98
CA PRO A 81 -22.51 -16.10 -12.17
C PRO A 81 -22.23 -16.07 -10.67
N SER A 82 -21.46 -17.03 -10.17
CA SER A 82 -21.05 -17.12 -8.76
C SER A 82 -20.17 -15.94 -8.32
N CYS A 83 -19.11 -15.64 -9.09
CA CYS A 83 -18.28 -14.46 -8.81
C CYS A 83 -19.07 -13.15 -8.96
N ALA A 84 -20.01 -13.06 -9.91
CA ALA A 84 -20.86 -11.88 -10.06
C ALA A 84 -21.73 -11.61 -8.81
N GLN A 85 -22.25 -12.67 -8.17
CA GLN A 85 -22.99 -12.54 -6.91
C GLN A 85 -22.11 -12.04 -5.76
N TRP A 86 -20.87 -12.57 -5.62
CA TRP A 86 -19.91 -12.02 -4.66
C TRP A 86 -19.65 -10.54 -4.87
N VAL A 87 -19.51 -10.10 -6.12
CA VAL A 87 -19.28 -8.68 -6.45
C VAL A 87 -20.43 -7.81 -5.99
N ILE A 88 -21.67 -8.26 -6.20
CA ILE A 88 -22.86 -7.55 -5.73
C ILE A 88 -22.82 -7.43 -4.20
N GLU A 89 -22.55 -8.52 -3.49
CA GLU A 89 -22.52 -8.53 -2.03
C GLU A 89 -21.38 -7.69 -1.45
N ILE A 90 -20.16 -7.76 -2.02
CA ILE A 90 -19.02 -6.96 -1.57
C ILE A 90 -19.27 -5.46 -1.84
N LYS A 91 -19.85 -5.10 -3.00
CA LYS A 91 -20.20 -3.70 -3.32
C LYS A 91 -21.17 -3.09 -2.31
N LYS A 92 -22.14 -3.85 -1.81
CA LYS A 92 -23.09 -3.38 -0.78
C LYS A 92 -22.39 -2.96 0.51
N GLN A 93 -21.20 -3.49 0.77
CA GLN A 93 -20.39 -3.26 1.96
C GLN A 93 -19.32 -2.19 1.75
N SER A 94 -19.33 -1.47 0.62
CA SER A 94 -18.35 -0.43 0.35
C SER A 94 -18.86 0.97 0.66
N ASN A 95 -17.98 1.81 1.22
CA ASN A 95 -18.13 3.26 1.32
C ASN A 95 -17.35 4.02 0.21
N GLY A 96 -16.67 3.30 -0.69
CA GLY A 96 -15.79 3.92 -1.68
C GLY A 96 -15.46 3.02 -2.87
N GLN A 97 -14.40 3.39 -3.58
CA GLN A 97 -13.92 2.63 -4.73
C GLN A 97 -13.21 1.35 -4.27
N LEU A 98 -13.62 0.22 -4.82
CA LEU A 98 -13.02 -1.08 -4.53
C LEU A 98 -11.89 -1.41 -5.50
N GLN A 99 -10.82 -2.00 -4.96
CA GLN A 99 -9.63 -2.40 -5.68
C GLN A 99 -9.68 -3.87 -6.07
N TRP A 100 -10.53 -4.17 -7.04
CA TRP A 100 -10.79 -5.55 -7.48
C TRP A 100 -9.56 -6.32 -7.98
N LYS A 101 -8.54 -5.60 -8.46
CA LYS A 101 -7.29 -6.20 -8.96
C LYS A 101 -6.43 -6.80 -7.85
N ASN A 102 -6.61 -6.35 -6.62
CA ASN A 102 -5.87 -6.87 -5.46
C ASN A 102 -6.29 -8.31 -5.13
N ALA A 103 -7.56 -8.62 -5.37
CA ALA A 103 -8.20 -9.87 -4.98
C ALA A 103 -8.20 -10.93 -6.08
N ASP A 104 -8.30 -12.19 -5.65
CA ASP A 104 -8.57 -13.35 -6.49
C ASP A 104 -10.01 -13.87 -6.26
N PRO A 105 -10.96 -13.57 -7.18
CA PRO A 105 -12.34 -14.01 -7.05
C PRO A 105 -12.54 -15.52 -6.95
N THR A 106 -11.56 -16.31 -7.40
CA THR A 106 -11.64 -17.77 -7.31
C THR A 106 -11.55 -18.28 -5.88
N LYS A 107 -11.02 -17.44 -4.97
CA LYS A 107 -10.77 -17.75 -3.56
C LYS A 107 -11.77 -17.13 -2.59
N TRP A 108 -12.64 -16.22 -3.02
CA TRP A 108 -13.62 -15.54 -2.15
C TRP A 108 -14.50 -16.48 -1.35
N HIS A 109 -14.84 -17.67 -1.85
CA HIS A 109 -15.67 -18.63 -1.11
C HIS A 109 -15.00 -19.21 0.16
N ASN A 110 -13.67 -19.19 0.23
CA ASN A 110 -12.92 -19.84 1.32
C ASN A 110 -11.96 -18.91 2.07
N LEU A 111 -11.49 -17.83 1.44
CA LEU A 111 -10.49 -16.95 2.05
C LEU A 111 -11.09 -15.56 2.33
N PRO A 112 -11.36 -15.21 3.61
CA PRO A 112 -11.89 -13.90 3.99
C PRO A 112 -11.02 -12.73 3.52
N TRP A 113 -9.70 -12.89 3.59
CA TRP A 113 -8.74 -11.84 3.21
C TRP A 113 -8.73 -11.50 1.71
N GLU A 114 -9.23 -12.39 0.85
CA GLU A 114 -9.42 -12.05 -0.56
C GLU A 114 -10.58 -11.06 -0.76
N ILE A 115 -11.50 -10.95 0.20
CA ILE A 115 -12.50 -9.88 0.23
C ILE A 115 -11.89 -8.61 0.84
N ALA A 116 -11.11 -8.74 1.92
CA ALA A 116 -10.44 -7.60 2.57
C ALA A 116 -9.57 -6.80 1.58
N LYS A 117 -8.83 -7.50 0.72
CA LYS A 117 -8.00 -6.91 -0.35
C LYS A 117 -8.75 -5.94 -1.26
N CYS A 118 -10.05 -6.13 -1.47
CA CYS A 118 -10.88 -5.22 -2.27
C CYS A 118 -11.05 -3.84 -1.62
N PHE A 119 -10.92 -3.74 -0.30
CA PHE A 119 -11.07 -2.49 0.45
C PHE A 119 -9.74 -1.75 0.70
N MET A 120 -8.61 -2.38 0.39
CA MET A 120 -7.28 -1.78 0.53
C MET A 120 -7.00 -0.74 -0.57
N ASN A 121 -5.89 -0.02 -0.47
CA ASN A 121 -5.34 0.79 -1.57
C ASN A 121 -4.97 -0.09 -2.78
N ALA A 122 -4.86 0.51 -3.96
CA ALA A 122 -4.39 -0.20 -5.15
C ALA A 122 -2.99 -0.75 -4.85
N GLN A 123 -2.82 -2.07 -4.95
CA GLN A 123 -1.51 -2.68 -4.95
C GLN A 123 -1.13 -2.71 -6.41
N GLY A 124 -0.15 -1.90 -6.84
CA GLY A 124 0.14 -1.74 -8.26
C GLY A 124 0.53 -3.04 -8.98
N ALA A 125 1.08 -2.95 -10.18
CA ALA A 125 1.06 -4.06 -11.16
C ALA A 125 1.72 -5.39 -10.70
N LYS A 126 2.46 -5.40 -9.59
CA LYS A 126 3.18 -6.56 -9.04
C LYS A 126 2.59 -7.16 -7.77
N ALA A 127 1.37 -6.79 -7.35
CA ALA A 127 0.73 -7.38 -6.18
C ALA A 127 0.86 -8.92 -6.20
N THR A 128 1.65 -9.51 -5.30
CA THR A 128 1.85 -10.96 -5.30
C THR A 128 0.62 -11.65 -4.72
N ALA A 129 0.28 -12.86 -5.20
CA ALA A 129 -0.89 -13.58 -4.68
C ALA A 129 -0.72 -14.00 -3.21
N ALA A 130 0.52 -13.92 -2.69
CA ALA A 130 0.92 -14.25 -1.34
C ALA A 130 0.92 -13.05 -0.38
N ALA A 131 0.72 -11.82 -0.86
CA ALA A 131 0.68 -10.65 0.00
C ALA A 131 -0.70 -10.47 0.66
N ASN A 132 -0.72 -9.86 1.86
CA ASN A 132 -1.93 -9.46 2.58
C ASN A 132 -2.94 -10.62 2.78
N THR A 133 -2.45 -11.79 3.20
CA THR A 133 -3.26 -12.99 3.45
C THR A 133 -3.87 -13.01 4.86
N GLY A 134 -3.54 -12.02 5.67
CA GLY A 134 -3.88 -11.89 7.07
C GLY A 134 -3.46 -10.51 7.60
N PRO A 135 -3.83 -10.15 8.83
CA PRO A 135 -3.49 -8.85 9.38
C PRO A 135 -1.99 -8.77 9.70
N ASP A 136 -1.33 -9.88 10.03
CA ASP A 136 0.14 -9.99 10.19
C ASP A 136 0.91 -9.56 8.94
N THR A 137 0.38 -9.91 7.77
CA THR A 137 1.03 -9.66 6.46
C THR A 137 0.50 -8.39 5.78
N THR A 138 -0.36 -7.64 6.47
CA THR A 138 -0.95 -6.39 5.97
C THR A 138 -0.31 -5.21 6.68
N ASP A 139 0.10 -4.18 5.95
CA ASP A 139 0.65 -2.97 6.56
C ASP A 139 -0.46 -2.11 7.18
N LEU A 140 -0.08 -1.15 8.03
CA LEU A 140 -1.06 -0.27 8.68
C LEU A 140 -1.90 0.50 7.66
N SER A 141 -1.36 0.85 6.49
CA SER A 141 -2.14 1.53 5.43
C SER A 141 -3.25 0.64 4.89
N GLY A 142 -2.95 -0.62 4.59
CA GLY A 142 -3.94 -1.62 4.16
C GLY A 142 -5.04 -1.78 5.20
N MET A 143 -4.68 -1.89 6.49
CA MET A 143 -5.64 -1.98 7.60
C MET A 143 -6.52 -0.73 7.69
N LEU A 144 -5.93 0.48 7.71
CA LEU A 144 -6.69 1.73 7.77
C LEU A 144 -7.61 1.90 6.56
N ASN A 145 -7.19 1.48 5.36
CA ASN A 145 -8.05 1.53 4.17
C ASN A 145 -9.23 0.55 4.29
N ILE A 146 -9.06 -0.63 4.88
CA ILE A 146 -10.18 -1.51 5.21
C ILE A 146 -11.17 -0.79 6.13
N LEU A 147 -10.69 -0.14 7.19
CA LEU A 147 -11.55 0.59 8.14
C LEU A 147 -12.34 1.74 7.48
N VAL A 148 -11.71 2.45 6.54
CA VAL A 148 -12.32 3.57 5.80
C VAL A 148 -13.34 3.08 4.77
N ASN A 149 -13.00 2.03 4.03
CA ASN A 149 -13.76 1.62 2.84
C ASN A 149 -14.83 0.55 3.14
N CYS A 150 -14.73 -0.17 4.25
CA CYS A 150 -15.72 -1.17 4.66
C CYS A 150 -16.86 -0.53 5.48
N LYS A 151 -18.06 -0.52 4.90
CA LYS A 151 -19.29 0.04 5.49
C LYS A 151 -19.68 -0.61 6.82
N GLU A 152 -19.50 -1.93 6.92
CA GLU A 152 -19.75 -2.68 8.15
C GLU A 152 -18.93 -2.07 9.31
N ILE A 153 -17.64 -1.86 9.09
CA ILE A 153 -16.71 -1.25 10.04
C ILE A 153 -17.11 0.20 10.34
N THR A 154 -17.21 1.04 9.31
CA THR A 154 -17.41 2.48 9.49
C THR A 154 -18.77 2.83 10.11
N LEU A 155 -19.81 2.03 9.88
CA LEU A 155 -21.15 2.34 10.40
C LEU A 155 -21.47 1.69 11.75
N LYS A 156 -20.95 0.49 12.02
CA LYS A 156 -21.35 -0.26 13.22
C LYS A 156 -20.37 -0.13 14.38
N HIS A 157 -19.10 0.15 14.09
CA HIS A 157 -18.03 0.03 15.08
C HIS A 157 -17.38 1.37 15.47
N LEU A 158 -17.55 2.42 14.65
CA LEU A 158 -17.02 3.77 14.89
C LEU A 158 -18.12 4.76 15.27
N LYS A 159 -17.86 5.59 16.28
CA LYS A 159 -18.68 6.79 16.52
C LYS A 159 -18.19 7.95 15.66
N ASP A 160 -16.87 8.17 15.59
CA ASP A 160 -16.27 9.16 14.70
C ASP A 160 -15.64 8.50 13.46
N LYS A 161 -16.31 8.69 12.33
CA LYS A 161 -15.96 8.12 11.03
C LYS A 161 -14.73 8.77 10.40
N LYS A 162 -14.22 9.87 10.96
CA LYS A 162 -13.02 10.57 10.46
C LYS A 162 -11.73 9.97 10.99
N LEU A 163 -11.76 9.33 12.16
CA LEU A 163 -10.55 8.86 12.86
C LEU A 163 -9.64 7.95 12.00
N PRO A 164 -10.14 6.97 11.22
CA PRO A 164 -9.26 6.17 10.37
C PRO A 164 -8.54 7.01 9.29
N LYS A 165 -9.21 8.04 8.76
CA LYS A 165 -8.61 8.97 7.79
C LYS A 165 -7.57 9.87 8.44
N ASP A 166 -7.83 10.31 9.66
CA ASP A 166 -6.92 11.15 10.43
C ASP A 166 -5.63 10.38 10.78
N VAL A 167 -5.73 9.14 11.26
CA VAL A 167 -4.56 8.29 11.52
C VAL A 167 -3.82 7.95 10.23
N ARG A 168 -4.54 7.75 9.11
CA ARG A 168 -3.89 7.59 7.79
C ARG A 168 -3.10 8.83 7.39
N LYS A 169 -3.60 10.03 7.71
CA LYS A 169 -2.86 11.28 7.50
C LYS A 169 -1.60 11.33 8.37
N VAL A 170 -1.70 10.95 9.66
CA VAL A 170 -0.52 10.87 10.56
C VAL A 170 0.56 9.95 9.98
N ARG A 171 0.18 8.76 9.50
CA ARG A 171 1.11 7.84 8.82
C ARG A 171 1.75 8.47 7.59
N ASN A 172 0.98 9.15 6.75
CA ASN A 172 1.53 9.81 5.57
C ASN A 172 2.48 10.94 5.96
N ASP A 173 2.10 11.81 6.90
CA ASP A 173 2.94 12.89 7.39
C ASP A 173 4.28 12.35 7.94
N LEU A 174 4.26 11.22 8.67
CA LEU A 174 5.48 10.53 9.15
C LEU A 174 6.35 10.05 7.98
N MET A 175 5.75 9.33 7.02
CA MET A 175 6.46 8.72 5.88
C MET A 175 7.03 9.76 4.90
N HIS A 176 6.56 11.00 4.96
CA HIS A 176 7.03 12.13 4.13
C HIS A 176 7.84 13.17 4.93
N CYS A 177 8.14 12.89 6.21
CA CYS A 177 8.91 13.78 7.07
C CYS A 177 10.42 13.61 6.83
N ALA A 178 10.95 14.22 5.77
CA ALA A 178 12.36 14.14 5.39
C ALA A 178 13.34 14.69 6.45
N THR A 179 12.86 15.54 7.38
CA THR A 179 13.62 16.03 8.53
C THR A 179 13.67 15.05 9.69
N MET A 180 12.82 14.00 9.67
CA MET A 180 12.61 13.05 10.76
C MET A 180 12.41 13.75 12.10
N SER A 181 11.63 14.84 12.11
CA SER A 181 11.52 15.72 13.26
C SER A 181 10.15 16.35 13.33
N PHE A 182 9.58 16.37 14.55
CA PHE A 182 8.32 17.04 14.86
C PHE A 182 8.44 17.88 16.12
N SER A 183 7.72 19.00 16.17
CA SER A 183 7.51 19.73 17.42
C SER A 183 6.67 18.91 18.41
N ASP A 184 6.74 19.28 19.70
CA ASP A 184 5.95 18.61 20.75
C ASP A 184 4.44 18.69 20.47
N ALA A 185 3.96 19.84 19.96
CA ALA A 185 2.55 20.04 19.63
C ALA A 185 2.09 19.16 18.47
N GLU A 186 2.93 19.02 17.43
CA GLU A 186 2.65 18.11 16.30
C GLU A 186 2.61 16.65 16.78
N MET A 187 3.60 16.24 17.56
CA MET A 187 3.67 14.89 18.12
C MET A 187 2.45 14.58 18.98
N GLN A 188 2.07 15.46 19.91
CA GLN A 188 0.88 15.28 20.75
C GLN A 188 -0.38 15.16 19.89
N GLY A 189 -0.61 16.08 18.95
CA GLY A 189 -1.79 16.05 18.09
C GLY A 189 -1.84 14.84 17.16
N MET A 190 -0.69 14.30 16.75
CA MET A 190 -0.59 13.07 15.98
C MET A 190 -0.91 11.84 16.82
N VAL A 191 -0.30 11.72 18.00
CA VAL A 191 -0.51 10.59 18.92
C VAL A 191 -1.94 10.58 19.47
N ASP A 192 -2.53 11.73 19.76
CA ASP A 192 -3.92 11.84 20.22
C ASP A 192 -4.92 11.32 19.18
N LYS A 193 -4.66 11.51 17.88
CA LYS A 193 -5.49 10.91 16.81
C LYS A 193 -5.42 9.38 16.83
N VAL A 194 -4.24 8.83 17.09
CA VAL A 194 -4.04 7.37 17.21
C VAL A 194 -4.79 6.83 18.43
N ILE A 195 -4.66 7.49 19.59
CA ILE A 195 -5.39 7.14 20.81
C ILE A 195 -6.89 7.21 20.58
N ALA A 196 -7.37 8.32 20.00
CA ALA A 196 -8.78 8.53 19.72
C ALA A 196 -9.35 7.43 18.83
N LEU A 197 -8.63 7.02 17.77
CA LEU A 197 -9.04 5.89 16.94
C LEU A 197 -9.25 4.63 17.78
N LEU A 198 -8.26 4.23 18.57
CA LEU A 198 -8.30 2.98 19.35
C LEU A 198 -9.37 2.99 20.46
N GLU A 199 -9.66 4.15 21.06
CA GLU A 199 -10.66 4.30 22.12
C GLU A 199 -12.10 4.51 21.62
N ASP A 200 -12.28 4.96 20.37
CA ASP A 200 -13.61 5.19 19.79
C ASP A 200 -14.35 3.89 19.50
N TYR A 201 -13.61 2.86 19.11
CA TYR A 201 -14.13 1.55 18.77
C TYR A 201 -14.72 0.83 20.00
N LYS A 202 -16.02 0.51 19.91
CA LYS A 202 -16.76 -0.12 21.00
C LYS A 202 -16.17 -1.47 21.39
N GLU A 203 -15.76 -2.28 20.42
CA GLU A 203 -15.22 -3.62 20.65
C GLU A 203 -13.74 -3.58 21.07
N LEU A 204 -12.93 -2.72 20.44
CA LEU A 204 -11.49 -2.62 20.73
C LEU A 204 -11.19 -2.14 22.13
N LYS A 205 -11.90 -1.11 22.61
CA LYS A 205 -11.62 -0.51 23.94
C LYS A 205 -11.75 -1.50 25.12
N HIS A 206 -12.42 -2.63 24.90
CA HIS A 206 -12.58 -3.70 25.90
C HIS A 206 -11.56 -4.83 25.74
N LEU A 207 -10.83 -4.89 24.63
CA LEU A 207 -9.77 -5.88 24.42
C LEU A 207 -8.55 -5.50 25.25
N LYS A 208 -8.06 -6.44 26.05
CA LYS A 208 -6.90 -6.25 26.92
C LYS A 208 -5.65 -5.79 26.13
N ILE A 209 -5.39 -6.42 24.99
CA ILE A 209 -4.29 -6.02 24.10
C ILE A 209 -4.41 -4.55 23.69
N CYS A 210 -5.58 -4.10 23.24
CA CYS A 210 -5.80 -2.72 22.85
C CYS A 210 -5.62 -1.76 24.03
N GLN A 211 -6.11 -2.11 25.22
CA GLN A 211 -5.93 -1.29 26.43
C GLN A 211 -4.46 -1.14 26.81
N ASP A 212 -3.69 -2.23 26.72
CA ASP A 212 -2.25 -2.23 27.02
C ASP A 212 -1.48 -1.39 25.99
N LYS A 213 -1.83 -1.50 24.69
CA LYS A 213 -1.28 -0.66 23.63
C LYS A 213 -1.63 0.81 23.81
N VAL A 214 -2.88 1.15 24.11
CA VAL A 214 -3.28 2.55 24.38
C VAL A 214 -2.53 3.12 25.59
N LYS A 215 -2.32 2.33 26.65
CA LYS A 215 -1.52 2.75 27.81
C LYS A 215 -0.07 3.06 27.42
N LEU A 216 0.55 2.20 26.60
CA LEU A 216 1.89 2.44 26.07
C LEU A 216 1.95 3.68 25.17
N ILE A 217 0.96 3.87 24.30
CA ILE A 217 0.90 5.04 23.42
C ILE A 217 0.75 6.35 24.23
N LYS A 218 -0.03 6.33 25.32
CA LYS A 218 -0.15 7.46 26.25
C LYS A 218 1.18 7.77 26.94
N SER A 219 1.94 6.78 27.39
CA SER A 219 3.25 7.03 28.02
C SER A 219 4.29 7.59 27.03
N LEU A 220 4.21 7.24 25.74
CA LEU A 220 5.01 7.86 24.69
C LEU A 220 4.70 9.36 24.55
N ARG A 221 3.40 9.71 24.55
CA ARG A 221 2.91 11.10 24.48
C ARG A 221 3.34 11.92 25.69
N ASP A 222 3.20 11.35 26.89
CA ASP A 222 3.35 12.06 28.17
C ASP A 222 4.83 12.16 28.64
N ASN A 223 5.79 11.83 27.77
CA ASN A 223 7.24 11.84 28.03
C ASN A 223 7.71 10.90 29.16
N GLU A 224 6.88 9.95 29.57
CA GLU A 224 7.22 8.97 30.61
C GLU A 224 8.05 7.80 30.07
N PHE A 225 8.22 7.74 28.74
CA PHE A 225 8.91 6.64 28.05
C PHE A 225 10.35 7.02 27.64
N GLU A 226 11.31 6.25 28.13
CA GLU A 226 12.72 6.33 27.72
C GLU A 226 12.94 5.49 26.44
N LEU A 227 13.26 6.17 25.33
CA LEU A 227 13.60 5.50 24.08
C LEU A 227 14.97 4.84 24.15
N LYS A 228 15.05 3.64 23.60
CA LYS A 228 16.28 2.85 23.46
C LYS A 228 16.58 2.63 21.98
N THR A 229 17.82 2.25 21.68
CA THR A 229 18.25 1.94 20.31
C THR A 229 17.38 0.89 19.63
N LYS A 230 16.85 -0.09 20.40
CA LYS A 230 15.90 -1.08 19.87
C LYS A 230 14.61 -0.44 19.32
N ASP A 231 14.12 0.63 19.93
CA ASP A 231 12.87 1.28 19.56
C ASP A 231 13.10 2.10 18.28
N GLU A 232 14.24 2.79 18.20
CA GLU A 232 14.72 3.45 16.99
C GLU A 232 14.87 2.48 15.83
N HIS A 233 15.50 1.32 16.07
CA HIS A 233 15.66 0.30 15.05
C HIS A 233 14.31 -0.15 14.48
N VAL A 234 13.33 -0.42 15.34
CA VAL A 234 11.98 -0.82 14.93
C VAL A 234 11.30 0.27 14.08
N CYS A 235 11.48 1.54 14.45
CA CYS A 235 10.95 2.67 13.67
C CYS A 235 11.58 2.78 12.28
N ILE A 236 12.92 2.73 12.21
CA ILE A 236 13.66 2.82 10.93
C ILE A 236 13.31 1.63 10.03
N GLU A 237 13.29 0.44 10.60
CA GLU A 237 12.93 -0.79 9.90
C GLU A 237 11.52 -0.70 9.29
N THR A 238 10.54 -0.23 10.06
CA THR A 238 9.16 -0.04 9.60
C THR A 238 9.06 0.95 8.44
N VAL A 239 9.81 2.06 8.49
CA VAL A 239 9.84 3.07 7.42
C VAL A 239 10.49 2.50 6.16
N LEU A 240 11.63 1.81 6.29
CA LEU A 240 12.31 1.16 5.17
C LEU A 240 11.41 0.12 4.50
N GLU A 241 10.74 -0.72 5.29
CA GLU A 241 9.83 -1.74 4.77
C GLU A 241 8.63 -1.12 4.04
N SER A 242 8.07 -0.05 4.59
CA SER A 242 6.96 0.68 3.95
C SER A 242 7.36 1.27 2.59
N HIS A 243 8.56 1.83 2.47
CA HIS A 243 9.07 2.32 1.18
C HIS A 243 9.48 1.20 0.23
N ALA A 244 10.02 0.09 0.73
CA ALA A 244 10.32 -1.09 -0.07
C ALA A 244 9.04 -1.66 -0.71
N LEU A 245 7.95 -1.75 0.06
CA LEU A 245 6.64 -2.19 -0.43
C LEU A 245 6.05 -1.23 -1.48
N ALA A 246 6.19 0.09 -1.27
CA ALA A 246 5.77 1.09 -2.25
C ALA A 246 6.56 0.96 -3.55
N ALA A 247 7.89 0.80 -3.47
CA ALA A 247 8.76 0.59 -4.62
C ALA A 247 8.42 -0.72 -5.37
N GLU A 248 8.08 -1.79 -4.67
CA GLU A 248 7.67 -3.05 -5.29
C GLU A 248 6.31 -2.95 -5.99
N SER A 249 5.38 -2.24 -5.38
CA SER A 249 4.03 -2.03 -5.91
C SER A 249 4.02 -1.08 -7.11
N GLY A 250 5.07 -0.25 -7.27
CA GLY A 250 5.10 0.83 -8.25
C GLY A 250 4.29 2.04 -7.81
N ASP A 251 4.01 2.15 -6.52
CA ASP A 251 3.41 3.33 -5.92
C ASP A 251 4.44 4.46 -5.84
N GLU A 252 3.95 5.69 -5.67
CA GLU A 252 4.84 6.84 -5.51
C GLU A 252 5.69 6.69 -4.25
N VAL A 253 7.01 6.69 -4.45
CA VAL A 253 8.01 6.68 -3.38
C VAL A 253 8.56 8.09 -3.23
N ASP A 254 8.53 8.61 -2.01
CA ASP A 254 9.21 9.85 -1.67
C ASP A 254 10.73 9.66 -1.69
N LYS A 255 11.32 10.00 -2.85
CA LYS A 255 12.77 9.91 -3.06
C LYS A 255 13.55 10.84 -2.13
N SER A 256 12.95 11.96 -1.73
CA SER A 256 13.59 12.91 -0.80
C SER A 256 13.72 12.26 0.58
N MET A 257 12.64 11.64 1.08
CA MET A 257 12.66 10.92 2.35
C MET A 257 13.70 9.78 2.33
N ILE A 258 13.69 8.93 1.29
CA ILE A 258 14.66 7.82 1.19
C ILE A 258 16.11 8.32 1.14
N SER A 259 16.38 9.38 0.37
CA SER A 259 17.72 9.96 0.30
C SER A 259 18.18 10.51 1.65
N LYS A 260 17.29 11.17 2.40
CA LYS A 260 17.59 11.72 3.73
C LYS A 260 17.77 10.64 4.77
N LEU A 261 16.92 9.61 4.76
CA LEU A 261 17.04 8.45 5.64
C LEU A 261 18.36 7.69 5.39
N ARG A 262 18.76 7.53 4.14
CA ARG A 262 20.06 6.93 3.77
C ARG A 262 21.22 7.75 4.30
N GLN A 263 21.21 9.06 4.08
CA GLN A 263 22.25 9.95 4.59
C GLN A 263 22.37 9.83 6.11
N PHE A 264 21.22 9.87 6.80
CA PHE A 264 21.15 9.70 8.24
C PHE A 264 21.70 8.35 8.72
N ILE A 265 21.35 7.24 8.06
CA ILE A 265 21.88 5.92 8.41
C ILE A 265 23.41 5.87 8.25
N LYS A 266 23.97 6.45 7.17
CA LYS A 266 25.41 6.49 6.94
C LYS A 266 26.18 7.36 7.93
N GLU A 267 25.56 8.45 8.40
CA GLU A 267 26.14 9.32 9.40
C GLU A 267 26.17 8.67 10.80
N ASN A 268 25.44 7.57 11.01
CA ASN A 268 25.31 6.87 12.29
C ASN A 268 25.82 5.42 12.19
N LYS A 269 27.07 5.17 12.59
CA LYS A 269 27.76 3.86 12.39
C LYS A 269 27.05 2.65 12.98
N ASP A 270 26.26 2.84 14.03
CA ASP A 270 25.44 1.78 14.66
C ASP A 270 24.26 1.39 13.76
N LEU A 271 23.62 2.39 13.14
CA LEU A 271 22.53 2.20 12.19
C LEU A 271 23.03 1.67 10.84
N GLU A 272 24.14 2.20 10.33
CA GLU A 272 24.77 1.75 9.08
C GLU A 272 25.03 0.24 9.13
N ARG A 273 25.70 -0.25 10.18
CA ARG A 273 25.98 -1.67 10.39
C ARG A 273 24.72 -2.55 10.39
N LYS A 274 23.56 -1.99 10.74
CA LYS A 274 22.30 -2.73 10.83
C LYS A 274 21.45 -2.65 9.56
N PHE A 275 21.44 -1.51 8.89
CA PHE A 275 20.45 -1.19 7.85
C PHE A 275 21.03 -0.95 6.45
N ASP A 276 22.36 -0.89 6.28
CA ASP A 276 22.96 -0.57 4.98
C ASP A 276 22.49 -1.53 3.86
N ASP A 277 22.44 -2.84 4.14
CA ASP A 277 21.91 -3.85 3.20
C ASP A 277 20.45 -3.58 2.79
N LYS A 278 19.59 -3.18 3.74
CA LYS A 278 18.17 -2.91 3.45
C LYS A 278 18.02 -1.64 2.61
N VAL A 279 18.77 -0.59 2.93
CA VAL A 279 18.76 0.67 2.18
C VAL A 279 19.27 0.47 0.76
N ASN A 280 20.39 -0.24 0.58
CA ASN A 280 20.97 -0.51 -0.73
C ASN A 280 20.02 -1.33 -1.62
N LYS A 281 19.29 -2.30 -1.06
CA LYS A 281 18.25 -3.05 -1.80
C LYS A 281 17.10 -2.17 -2.28
N ILE A 282 16.69 -1.16 -1.52
CA ILE A 282 15.65 -0.21 -1.94
C ILE A 282 16.19 0.66 -3.08
N ASP A 283 17.42 1.17 -2.96
CA ASP A 283 18.07 1.98 -3.98
C ASP A 283 18.23 1.22 -5.32
N GLU A 284 18.65 -0.04 -5.26
CA GLU A 284 18.73 -0.90 -6.45
C GLU A 284 17.37 -1.05 -7.12
N LYS A 285 16.29 -1.30 -6.34
CA LYS A 285 14.93 -1.39 -6.87
C LYS A 285 14.47 -0.08 -7.51
N LEU A 286 14.70 1.06 -6.86
CA LEU A 286 14.34 2.38 -7.38
C LEU A 286 15.11 2.71 -8.67
N THR A 287 16.40 2.37 -8.73
CA THR A 287 17.25 2.55 -9.91
C THR A 287 16.77 1.68 -11.07
N ASN A 288 16.48 0.41 -10.81
CA ASN A 288 15.95 -0.51 -11.82
C ASN A 288 14.58 -0.06 -12.34
N MET A 289 13.70 0.45 -11.47
CA MET A 289 12.43 1.04 -11.90
C MET A 289 12.66 2.28 -12.78
N LYS A 290 13.57 3.17 -12.41
CA LYS A 290 13.90 4.35 -13.20
C LYS A 290 14.37 3.95 -14.60
N HIS A 291 15.34 3.03 -14.71
CA HIS A 291 15.82 2.54 -16.01
C HIS A 291 14.69 1.93 -16.86
N LYS A 292 13.76 1.21 -16.23
CA LYS A 292 12.59 0.66 -16.93
C LYS A 292 11.68 1.77 -17.48
N TYR A 293 11.39 2.80 -16.69
CA TYR A 293 10.58 3.93 -17.14
C TYR A 293 11.28 4.73 -18.24
N ASP A 294 12.58 5.00 -18.11
CA ASP A 294 13.36 5.70 -19.13
C ASP A 294 13.34 4.93 -20.48
N ALA A 295 13.39 3.59 -20.43
CA ALA A 295 13.26 2.75 -21.62
C ALA A 295 11.84 2.75 -22.22
N GLU A 296 10.79 2.78 -21.40
CA GLU A 296 9.40 2.90 -21.85
C GLU A 296 9.13 4.27 -22.49
N ILE A 297 9.63 5.36 -21.87
CA ILE A 297 9.55 6.73 -22.43
C ILE A 297 10.25 6.78 -23.78
N SER A 298 11.47 6.25 -23.87
CA SER A 298 12.22 6.22 -25.13
C SER A 298 11.47 5.48 -26.25
N ARG A 299 10.72 4.42 -25.90
CA ARG A 299 9.88 3.70 -26.85
C ARG A 299 8.68 4.52 -27.30
N VAL A 300 8.00 5.18 -26.36
CA VAL A 300 6.86 6.08 -26.68
C VAL A 300 7.31 7.23 -27.56
N ASP A 301 8.50 7.80 -27.33
CA ASP A 301 9.06 8.86 -28.17
C ASP A 301 9.33 8.38 -29.60
N ILE A 302 9.83 7.15 -29.78
CA ILE A 302 9.99 6.52 -31.10
C ILE A 302 8.62 6.36 -31.78
N ASP A 303 7.64 5.76 -31.09
CA ASP A 303 6.29 5.52 -31.63
C ASP A 303 5.61 6.85 -32.03
N LEU A 304 5.77 7.90 -31.22
CA LEU A 304 5.27 9.25 -31.53
C LEU A 304 5.95 9.84 -32.76
N GLY A 305 7.27 9.66 -32.90
CA GLY A 305 8.02 10.07 -34.08
C GLY A 305 7.53 9.40 -35.36
N GLU A 306 7.30 8.09 -35.32
CA GLU A 306 6.75 7.33 -36.44
C GLU A 306 5.34 7.77 -36.82
N LEU A 307 4.46 7.96 -35.82
CA LEU A 307 3.10 8.46 -36.04
C LEU A 307 3.11 9.85 -36.67
N LYS A 308 3.97 10.75 -36.17
CA LYS A 308 4.13 12.09 -36.74
C LYS A 308 4.59 12.04 -38.19
N GLY A 309 5.57 11.21 -38.51
CA GLY A 309 6.03 11.00 -39.89
C GLY A 309 4.94 10.48 -40.82
N ARG A 310 4.08 9.56 -40.33
CA ARG A 310 2.92 9.07 -41.08
C ARG A 310 1.87 10.16 -41.32
N ILE A 311 1.62 11.01 -40.33
CA ILE A 311 0.68 12.15 -40.46
C ILE A 311 1.21 13.13 -41.53
N GLU A 312 2.47 13.54 -41.44
CA GLU A 312 3.07 14.48 -42.41
C GLU A 312 3.04 13.93 -43.85
N PHE A 313 3.25 12.61 -44.01
CA PHE A 313 3.12 11.95 -45.31
C PHE A 313 1.68 12.01 -45.86
N LEU A 314 0.69 11.74 -45.00
CA LEU A 314 -0.73 11.80 -45.38
C LEU A 314 -1.16 13.23 -45.73
N GLU A 315 -0.72 14.23 -44.95
CA GLU A 315 -0.98 15.65 -45.22
C GLU A 315 -0.42 16.09 -46.58
N LYS A 316 0.82 15.69 -46.92
CA LYS A 316 1.42 15.97 -48.23
C LYS A 316 0.64 15.31 -49.37
N LYS A 317 0.16 14.07 -49.18
CA LYS A 317 -0.68 13.40 -50.18
C LYS A 317 -2.03 14.09 -50.37
N LEU A 318 -2.66 14.53 -49.28
CA LEU A 318 -3.91 15.26 -49.33
C LEU A 318 -3.75 16.61 -50.05
N ALA A 319 -2.69 17.35 -49.73
CA ALA A 319 -2.40 18.65 -50.33
C ALA A 319 -2.04 18.59 -51.84
N SER A 320 -1.46 17.47 -52.29
CA SER A 320 -1.08 17.26 -53.70
C SER A 320 -2.21 16.69 -54.57
N GLY A 321 -3.41 16.47 -54.02
CA GLY A 321 -4.57 16.00 -54.77
C GLY A 321 -4.45 14.56 -55.31
N GLN A 322 -3.45 13.80 -54.85
CA GLN A 322 -3.30 12.40 -55.25
C GLN A 322 -4.40 11.55 -54.63
N SER A 323 -5.15 10.81 -55.46
CA SER A 323 -6.14 9.85 -54.97
C SER A 323 -5.46 8.78 -54.12
N PHE A 324 -6.05 8.48 -52.95
CA PHE A 324 -5.62 7.32 -52.16
C PHE A 324 -5.77 6.05 -53.00
N PRO A 325 -4.76 5.16 -53.05
CA PRO A 325 -4.92 3.86 -53.66
C PRO A 325 -6.08 3.15 -52.94
N SER A 326 -7.03 2.61 -53.70
CA SER A 326 -8.15 1.81 -53.17
C SER A 326 -7.71 0.48 -52.55
N ASP A 327 -6.42 0.15 -52.64
CA ASP A 327 -5.86 -1.08 -52.11
C ASP A 327 -5.30 -0.85 -50.71
N ASN A 328 -6.13 -1.18 -49.73
CA ASN A 328 -5.81 -1.21 -48.32
C ASN A 328 -4.79 -2.33 -48.00
N PRO A 329 -3.52 -2.04 -47.68
CA PRO A 329 -2.56 -3.07 -47.28
C PRO A 329 -2.78 -3.53 -45.82
N ALA A 330 -3.64 -2.85 -45.05
CA ALA A 330 -3.86 -3.15 -43.64
C ALA A 330 -4.60 -4.49 -43.38
N SER A 331 -4.96 -5.24 -44.42
CA SER A 331 -5.56 -6.57 -44.26
C SER A 331 -4.56 -7.73 -44.24
N LYS A 332 -3.27 -7.53 -44.58
CA LYS A 332 -2.31 -8.64 -44.70
C LYS A 332 -1.22 -8.72 -43.64
N ASP A 333 -0.77 -7.61 -43.04
CA ASP A 333 0.43 -7.66 -42.17
C ASP A 333 0.19 -7.62 -40.65
N MET A 334 -1.05 -7.60 -40.15
CA MET A 334 -1.32 -7.76 -38.70
C MET A 334 -1.43 -9.23 -38.22
N ARG A 335 -0.95 -10.21 -39.00
CA ARG A 335 -0.95 -11.64 -38.59
C ARG A 335 0.41 -12.25 -38.28
N SER A 336 1.51 -11.49 -38.26
CA SER A 336 2.82 -12.05 -37.94
C SER A 336 3.66 -11.16 -37.04
N SER A 337 3.35 -11.15 -35.75
CA SER A 337 4.38 -11.25 -34.70
C SER A 337 3.74 -11.16 -33.32
N HIS A 338 3.40 -12.31 -32.73
CA HIS A 338 3.46 -12.45 -31.28
C HIS A 338 3.50 -13.93 -30.87
N PHE A 339 4.34 -14.18 -29.86
CA PHE A 339 4.48 -15.40 -29.07
C PHE A 339 5.34 -16.55 -29.63
N THR A 340 6.66 -16.34 -29.63
CA THR A 340 7.57 -17.43 -29.26
C THR A 340 7.74 -17.41 -27.74
N LYS A 341 7.37 -18.54 -27.14
CA LYS A 341 7.57 -18.92 -25.75
C LYS A 341 9.02 -18.66 -25.31
N VAL A 342 9.18 -18.09 -24.11
CA VAL A 342 10.35 -18.37 -23.28
C VAL A 342 9.84 -19.16 -22.07
N LEU A 343 10.47 -20.32 -21.88
CA LEU A 343 10.27 -21.27 -20.79
C LEU A 343 10.58 -20.66 -19.42
#